data_AF-A0AAW9IVZ9-F1
#
_entry.id   AF-A0AAW9IVZ9-F1
#
_cell.length_a   1.000
_cell.length_b   1.000
_cell.length_c   1.000
_cell.angle_alpha   90.00
_cell.angle_beta   90.00
_cell.angle_gamma   90.00
#
_symmetry.space_group_name_H-M   'P 1'
#
loop_
_entity.id
_entity.type
_entity.pdbx_description
1 polymer ?
#
loop_
_entity_poly.entity_id
_entity_poly.type
_entity_poly.pdbx_seq_one_letter_code
_entity_poly.pdbx_strand_id
1 'polypeptide(L)'
;MEQKSAGRGFLILSIAGIAGKLLSAIYVPLLTGVLGGTGYGIYTGGYDIFVFLIAITSLGAQPAVTKVVTELRTMGNHKDALRALKLA
;
A
#
# COMPACT_ATOMS: atom_id res chain seq x y z
N MET A 1 -18.01 -17.35 -18.26
CA MET A 1 -16.89 -16.73 -17.51
C MET A 1 -16.57 -15.39 -18.18
N GLU A 2 -17.09 -14.29 -17.65
CA GLU A 2 -16.85 -12.95 -18.21
C GLU A 2 -15.38 -12.55 -18.01
N GLN A 3 -14.65 -12.38 -19.10
CA GLN A 3 -13.23 -11.99 -19.13
C GLN A 3 -12.96 -10.50 -18.74
N LYS A 4 -13.81 -9.86 -17.94
CA LYS A 4 -13.80 -8.38 -17.84
C LYS A 4 -12.93 -7.75 -16.74
N SER A 5 -12.18 -8.50 -15.93
CA SER A 5 -11.74 -7.96 -14.62
C SER A 5 -10.23 -7.77 -14.37
N ALA A 6 -9.33 -8.58 -14.92
CA ALA A 6 -7.89 -8.46 -14.59
C ALA A 6 -7.19 -7.27 -15.27
N GLY A 7 -7.39 -7.08 -16.58
CA GLY A 7 -6.70 -6.04 -17.35
C GLY A 7 -7.09 -4.61 -16.94
N ARG A 8 -8.36 -4.38 -16.61
CA ARG A 8 -8.84 -3.07 -16.14
C ARG A 8 -8.30 -2.74 -14.74
N GLY A 9 -8.28 -3.71 -13.84
CA GLY A 9 -7.69 -3.55 -12.50
C GLY A 9 -6.19 -3.26 -12.58
N PHE A 10 -5.46 -4.03 -13.40
CA PHE A 10 -4.03 -3.83 -13.63
C PHE A 10 -3.71 -2.45 -14.19
N LEU A 11 -4.48 -1.96 -15.16
CA LEU A 11 -4.30 -0.63 -15.76
C LEU A 11 -4.49 0.48 -14.72
N ILE A 12 -5.54 0.40 -13.91
CA ILE A 12 -5.82 1.38 -12.85
C ILE A 12 -4.68 1.37 -11.81
N LEU A 13 -4.25 0.18 -11.39
CA LEU A 13 -3.19 0.05 -10.39
C LEU A 13 -1.84 0.57 -10.91
N SER A 14 -1.56 0.34 -12.20
CA SER A 14 -0.36 0.83 -12.86
C SER A 14 -0.35 2.35 -12.97
N ILE A 15 -1.47 2.96 -13.36
CA ILE A 15 -1.61 4.43 -13.41
C ILE A 15 -1.48 5.02 -12.01
N ALA A 16 -2.13 4.42 -11.01
CA ALA A 16 -2.02 4.86 -9.61
C ALA A 16 -0.57 4.79 -9.10
N GLY A 17 0.15 3.71 -9.42
CA GLY A 17 1.56 3.56 -9.08
C GLY A 17 2.45 4.61 -9.75
N ILE A 18 2.22 4.91 -11.02
CA ILE A 18 2.94 5.96 -11.75
C ILE A 18 2.66 7.33 -11.12
N ALA A 19 1.39 7.64 -10.84
CA ALA A 19 1.01 8.89 -10.19
C ALA A 19 1.65 9.06 -8.81
N GLY A 20 1.69 7.97 -8.01
CA GLY A 20 2.37 7.97 -6.71
C GLY A 20 3.87 8.24 -6.84
N LYS A 21 4.54 7.63 -7.84
CA LYS A 21 5.96 7.90 -8.11
C LYS A 21 6.22 9.34 -8.53
N LEU A 22 5.35 9.91 -9.36
CA LEU A 22 5.45 11.32 -9.77
C LEU A 22 5.31 12.26 -8.56
N LEU A 23 4.34 12.01 -7.69
CA LEU A 23 4.16 12.78 -6.46
C LEU A 23 5.42 12.69 -5.57
N SER A 24 5.97 11.50 -5.41
CA SER A 24 7.21 11.29 -4.66
C SER A 24 8.41 12.02 -5.28
N ALA A 25 8.53 11.99 -6.61
CA ALA A 25 9.60 12.66 -7.34
C ALA A 25 9.56 14.19 -7.23
N ILE A 26 8.37 14.79 -7.07
CA ILE A 26 8.20 16.22 -6.83
C ILE A 26 8.44 16.57 -5.35
N TYR A 27 8.03 15.69 -4.44
CA TYR A 27 8.17 15.91 -2.99
C TYR A 27 9.63 15.93 -2.52
N VAL A 28 10.47 15.02 -3.02
CA VAL A 28 11.88 14.91 -2.61
C VAL A 28 12.68 16.22 -2.83
N PRO A 29 12.73 16.82 -4.04
CA PRO A 29 13.49 18.06 -4.25
C PRO A 29 12.93 19.24 -3.46
N LEU A 30 11.60 19.30 -3.26
CA LEU A 30 10.97 20.32 -2.41
C LEU A 30 11.44 20.17 -0.96
N LEU A 31 11.44 18.94 -0.44
CA LEU A 31 11.89 18.64 0.92
C LEU A 31 13.37 18.93 1.10
N THR A 32 14.22 18.49 0.17
CA THR A 32 15.67 18.74 0.21
C THR A 32 15.98 20.24 0.08
N GLY A 33 15.19 21.00 -0.70
CA GLY A 33 15.34 22.45 -0.82
C GLY A 33 15.02 23.21 0.46
N VAL A 34 14.02 22.76 1.23
CA VAL A 34 13.63 23.39 2.50
C VAL A 34 14.55 23.00 3.65
N LEU A 35 14.96 21.73 3.75
CA LEU A 35 15.78 21.23 4.86
C LEU A 35 17.29 21.38 4.63
N GLY A 36 17.73 21.56 3.39
CA GLY A 36 19.14 21.46 3.00
C GLY A 36 19.68 20.03 3.08
N GLY A 37 20.91 19.82 2.60
CA GLY A 37 21.52 18.48 2.50
C GLY A 37 21.69 17.79 3.86
N THR A 38 22.16 18.51 4.88
CA THR A 38 22.35 17.96 6.22
C THR A 38 21.03 17.62 6.91
N GLY A 39 20.01 18.49 6.77
CA GLY A 39 18.68 18.26 7.34
C GLY A 39 17.97 17.07 6.70
N TYR A 40 18.12 16.90 5.38
CA TYR A 40 17.60 15.74 4.67
C TYR A 40 18.29 14.43 5.10
N GLY A 41 19.60 14.46 5.38
CA GLY A 41 20.33 13.31 5.93
C GLY A 41 19.82 12.85 7.28
N ILE A 42 19.46 13.78 8.18
CA ILE A 42 18.87 13.44 9.48
C ILE A 42 17.44 12.91 9.30
N TYR A 43 16.65 13.52 8.42
CA TYR A 43 15.29 13.08 8.09
C TYR A 43 15.26 11.64 7.57
N THR A 44 16.15 11.32 6.61
CA THR A 44 16.20 9.99 5.98
C THR A 44 16.54 8.90 6.99
N GLY A 45 17.47 9.14 7.91
CA GLY A 45 17.79 8.18 8.98
C GLY A 45 16.59 7.81 9.88
N GLY A 46 15.73 8.79 10.21
CA GLY A 46 14.49 8.52 10.94
C GLY A 46 13.41 7.88 10.08
N TYR A 47 13.31 8.31 8.82
CA TYR A 47 12.34 7.80 7.85
C TYR A 47 12.54 6.30 7.56
N ASP A 48 13.78 5.82 7.49
CA ASP A 48 14.06 4.40 7.24
C ASP A 48 13.50 3.48 8.34
N ILE A 49 13.62 3.89 9.61
CA ILE A 49 13.05 3.15 10.75
C ILE A 49 11.52 3.13 10.64
N PHE A 50 10.92 4.28 10.29
CA PHE A 50 9.47 4.38 10.10
C PHE A 50 8.99 3.46 8.96
N VAL A 51 9.68 3.46 7.82
CA VAL A 51 9.38 2.59 6.68
C VAL A 51 9.51 1.12 7.07
N PHE A 52 10.51 0.76 7.86
CA PHE A 52 10.68 -0.61 8.36
C PHE A 52 9.48 -1.08 9.20
N LEU A 53 9.00 -0.26 10.14
CA LEU A 53 7.83 -0.59 10.96
C LEU A 53 6.55 -0.73 10.11
N ILE A 54 6.37 0.16 9.13
CA ILE A 54 5.28 0.07 8.17
C ILE A 54 5.38 -1.20 7.32
N ALA A 55 6.58 -1.55 6.86
CA ALA A 55 6.79 -2.74 6.04
C ALA A 55 6.41 -4.00 6.81
N ILE A 56 6.83 -4.14 8.07
CA ILE A 56 6.44 -5.29 8.91
C ILE A 56 4.91 -5.38 9.04
N THR A 57 4.25 -4.25 9.27
CA THR A 57 2.80 -4.21 9.48
C THR A 57 2.03 -4.55 8.20
N SER A 58 2.43 -3.96 7.07
CA SER A 58 1.75 -4.11 5.78
C SER A 58 1.99 -5.48 5.13
N LEU A 59 3.22 -6.01 5.22
CA LEU A 59 3.58 -7.31 4.63
C LEU A 59 2.87 -8.48 5.30
N GLY A 60 2.51 -8.37 6.59
CA GLY A 60 1.80 -9.42 7.31
C GLY A 60 0.27 -9.29 7.23
N ALA A 61 -0.26 -8.11 7.57
CA ALA A 61 -1.70 -7.93 7.77
C ALA A 61 -2.50 -8.05 6.46
N GLN A 62 -2.05 -7.40 5.38
CA GLN A 62 -2.78 -7.35 4.12
C GLN A 62 -2.99 -8.72 3.46
N PRO A 63 -1.95 -9.58 3.29
CA PRO A 63 -2.16 -10.90 2.72
C PRO A 63 -2.91 -11.85 3.66
N ALA A 64 -2.73 -11.74 4.99
CA ALA A 64 -3.49 -12.54 5.95
C ALA A 64 -5.00 -12.27 5.86
N VAL A 65 -5.39 -10.99 5.81
CA VAL A 65 -6.78 -10.57 5.64
C VAL A 65 -7.33 -11.05 4.29
N THR A 66 -6.55 -10.90 3.21
CA THR A 66 -6.95 -11.37 1.88
C THR A 66 -7.27 -12.86 1.90
N LYS A 67 -6.40 -13.67 2.50
CA LYS A 67 -6.60 -15.12 2.63
C LYS A 67 -7.88 -15.44 3.42
N VAL A 68 -8.05 -14.87 4.61
CA VAL A 68 -9.22 -15.13 5.48
C VAL A 68 -10.53 -14.74 4.79
N VAL A 69 -10.56 -13.58 4.12
CA VAL A 69 -11.74 -13.13 3.39
C VAL A 69 -12.07 -14.08 2.22
N THR A 70 -11.05 -14.56 1.49
CA THR A 70 -11.26 -15.52 0.39
C THR A 70 -11.78 -16.89 0.88
N GLU A 71 -11.27 -17.39 2.00
CA GLU A 71 -11.74 -18.65 2.60
C GLU A 71 -13.20 -18.53 3.06
N LEU A 72 -13.54 -17.49 3.83
CA LEU A 72 -14.91 -17.25 4.31
C LEU A 72 -15.90 -17.08 3.17
N ARG A 73 -15.49 -16.41 2.08
CA ARG A 73 -16.33 -16.22 0.91
C ARG A 73 -16.57 -17.51 0.13
N THR A 74 -15.56 -18.38 0.05
CA THR A 74 -15.65 -19.69 -0.60
C THR A 74 -16.56 -20.64 0.18
N MET A 75 -16.55 -20.54 1.52
CA MET A 75 -17.45 -21.28 2.41
C MET A 75 -18.89 -20.73 2.47
N GLY A 76 -19.22 -19.69 1.70
CA GLY A 76 -20.55 -19.05 1.68
C GLY A 76 -20.84 -18.14 2.87
N ASN A 77 -19.89 -17.93 3.78
CA ASN A 77 -20.05 -17.07 4.95
C ASN A 77 -19.74 -15.59 4.63
N HIS A 78 -20.64 -14.97 3.87
CA HIS A 78 -20.46 -13.60 3.39
C HIS A 78 -20.50 -12.54 4.51
N LYS A 79 -21.23 -12.78 5.60
CA LYS A 79 -21.33 -11.84 6.73
C LYS A 79 -20.00 -11.75 7.48
N ASP A 80 -19.37 -12.88 7.76
CA ASP A 80 -18.09 -12.88 8.46
C ASP A 80 -16.93 -12.45 7.55
N ALA A 81 -16.99 -12.74 6.24
CA ALA A 81 -16.04 -12.18 5.28
C ALA A 81 -16.03 -10.64 5.28
N LEU A 82 -17.22 -10.01 5.37
CA LEU A 82 -17.34 -8.55 5.47
C LEU A 82 -16.84 -8.02 6.81
N ARG A 83 -17.04 -8.76 7.91
CA ARG A 83 -16.51 -8.39 9.23
C ARG A 83 -14.98 -8.45 9.23
N ALA A 84 -14.40 -9.52 8.68
CA ALA A 84 -12.95 -9.68 8.56
C ALA A 84 -12.32 -8.57 7.71
N LEU A 85 -12.97 -8.17 6.61
CA LEU A 85 -12.50 -7.06 5.77
C LEU A 85 -12.54 -5.71 6.48
N LYS A 86 -13.54 -5.46 7.34
CA LYS A 86 -13.70 -4.18 8.06
C LYS A 86 -12.77 -4.01 9.27
N LEU A 87 -12.19 -5.10 9.76
CA LEU A 87 -11.24 -5.09 10.86
C LEU A 87 -9.81 -4.75 10.40
N ALA A 88 -9.57 -4.78 9.09
CA ALA A 88 -8.30 -4.44 8.44
C ALA A 88 -8.34 -3.03 7.87
#